data_AF-A0A357B183-F1
#
_entry.id   AF-A0A357B183-F1
#
_cell.length_a   1.000
_cell.length_b   1.000
_cell.length_c   1.000
_cell.angle_alpha   90.00
_cell.angle_beta   90.00
_cell.angle_gamma   90.00
#
_symmetry.space_group_name_H-M   'P 1'
#
loop_
_entity.id
_entity.type
_entity.pdbx_description
1 polymer ?
#
loop_
_entity_poly.entity_id
_entity_poly.type
_entity_poly.pdbx_seq_one_letter_code
_entity_poly.pdbx_strand_id
1 'polypeptide(L)' 'MASLLHDMKALNIQKRTVAVIENGSWAPQAGKLMTEALAGMKEMTVLPERVTIKSALKSAQRAELQAMADAIAASIQS' A
#
# COMPACT_ATOMS: atom_id res chain seq x y z
N MET A 1 11.96 -2.87 3.91
CA MET A 1 10.90 -2.07 3.22
C MET A 1 11.40 -0.70 2.81
N ALA A 2 11.97 0.11 3.72
CA ALA A 2 12.52 1.42 3.35
C ALA A 2 13.55 1.36 2.20
N SER A 3 14.43 0.34 2.20
CA SER A 3 15.38 0.07 1.11
C SER A 3 14.67 -0.14 -0.24
N LEU A 4 13.65 -1.00 -0.28
CA LEU A 4 12.88 -1.26 -1.50
C LEU A 4 12.28 0.03 -2.09
N LEU A 5 11.65 0.86 -1.26
CA LEU A 5 11.06 2.13 -1.73
C LEU A 5 12.13 3.11 -2.23
N HIS A 6 13.28 3.15 -1.57
CA HIS A 6 14.43 3.92 -2.03
C HIS A 6 14.93 3.42 -3.40
N ASP A 7 15.10 2.11 -3.55
CA ASP A 7 15.57 1.50 -4.78
C ASP A 7 14.57 1.68 -5.93
N MET A 8 13.26 1.54 -5.66
CA MET A 8 12.19 1.84 -6.63
C MET A 8 12.25 3.28 -7.14
N LYS A 9 12.50 4.23 -6.23
CA LYS A 9 12.66 5.64 -6.60
C LYS A 9 13.93 5.84 -7.43
N ALA A 10 15.05 5.23 -7.04
CA ALA A 10 16.33 5.33 -7.76
C ALA A 10 16.25 4.73 -9.17
N LEU A 11 15.46 3.65 -9.34
CA LEU A 11 15.20 3.00 -10.63
C LEU A 11 14.08 3.67 -11.44
N ASN A 12 13.53 4.80 -10.96
CA ASN A 12 12.45 5.53 -11.59
C ASN A 12 11.23 4.64 -11.94
N ILE A 13 10.82 3.80 -10.99
CA ILE A 13 9.55 3.08 -11.11
C ILE A 13 8.41 4.11 -11.12
N GLN A 14 7.55 4.03 -12.13
CA GLN A 14 6.47 4.97 -12.40
C GLN A 14 5.33 4.28 -13.15
N LYS A 15 4.17 4.95 -13.25
CA LYS A 15 2.97 4.45 -13.93
C LYS A 15 2.51 3.11 -13.34
N ARG A 16 2.37 3.08 -12.02
CA ARG A 16 1.89 1.91 -11.27
C ARG A 16 0.83 2.32 -10.28
N THR A 17 -0.20 1.49 -10.17
CA THR A 17 -1.17 1.54 -9.10
C THR A 17 -0.68 0.68 -7.94
N VAL A 18 -0.68 1.22 -6.72
CA VAL A 18 -0.17 0.55 -5.52
C VAL A 18 -1.17 0.67 -4.38
N ALA A 19 -1.29 -0.39 -3.59
CA ALA A 19 -2.01 -0.39 -2.32
C ALA A 19 -1.04 -0.56 -1.16
N VAL A 20 -1.39 -0.02 0.01
CA VAL A 20 -0.55 -0.09 1.20
C VAL A 20 -1.28 -0.83 2.31
N ILE A 21 -0.66 -1.92 2.78
CA ILE A 21 -1.07 -2.67 3.95
C ILE A 21 0.00 -2.48 5.01
N GLU A 22 -0.40 -2.14 6.23
CA GLU A 22 0.52 -2.08 7.37
C GLU A 22 0.13 -3.09 8.44
N ASN A 23 1.13 -3.66 9.12
CA ASN A 23 0.93 -4.44 10.32
C ASN A 23 1.77 -3.84 11.45
N GLY A 24 1.13 -3.48 12.56
CA GLY A 24 1.84 -3.03 13.75
C GLY A 24 0.98 -3.15 15.00
N SER A 25 1.61 -3.64 16.07
CA SER A 25 0.93 -3.92 17.34
C SER A 25 0.67 -2.66 18.17
N TRP A 26 1.45 -1.59 17.96
CA TRP A 26 1.33 -0.34 18.71
C TRP A 26 1.58 0.86 17.80
N ALA A 27 0.60 1.77 17.76
CA ALA A 27 0.63 3.01 16.99
C ALA A 27 1.32 2.87 15.61
N PRO A 28 0.81 2.00 14.71
CA PRO A 28 1.48 1.72 13.44
C PRO A 28 1.59 3.02 12.62
N GLN A 29 2.79 3.30 12.10
CA GLN A 29 3.09 4.46 11.26
C GLN A 29 3.68 4.06 9.90
N ALA A 30 3.93 2.76 9.69
CA ALA A 30 4.61 2.28 8.49
C ALA A 30 3.77 2.60 7.24
N GLY A 31 2.45 2.43 7.29
CA GLY A 31 1.54 2.74 6.20
C GLY A 31 1.62 4.19 5.78
N LYS A 32 1.60 5.12 6.75
CA LYS A 32 1.77 6.55 6.50
C LYS A 32 3.10 6.85 5.80
N LEU A 33 4.22 6.40 6.38
CA LEU A 33 5.56 6.67 5.84
C LEU A 33 5.75 6.05 4.45
N MET A 34 5.21 4.86 4.20
CA MET A 34 5.25 4.23 2.87
C MET A 34 4.44 5.02 1.85
N THR A 35 3.22 5.48 2.19
CA THR A 35 2.41 6.33 1.31
C THR A 35 3.11 7.65 0.98
N GLU A 36 3.75 8.30 1.96
CA GLU A 36 4.52 9.53 1.74
C GLU A 36 5.71 9.31 0.79
N ALA A 37 6.44 8.20 0.96
CA ALA A 37 7.53 7.85 0.06
C ALA A 37 7.06 7.58 -1.39
N LEU A 38 5.93 6.89 -1.55
CA LEU A 38 5.31 6.61 -2.85
C LEU A 38 4.77 7.88 -3.52
N ALA A 39 4.20 8.81 -2.76
CA ALA A 39 3.74 10.10 -3.27
C ALA A 39 4.87 10.97 -3.84
N GLY A 40 6.10 10.76 -3.37
CA GLY A 40 7.30 11.42 -3.90
C GLY A 40 7.85 10.80 -5.20
N MET A 41 7.21 9.78 -5.76
CA MET A 41 7.59 9.14 -7.03
C MET A 41 6.70 9.63 -8.18
N LYS A 42 7.23 9.64 -9.40
CA LYS A 42 6.51 10.18 -10.58
C LYS A 42 5.42 9.21 -11.03
N GLU A 43 4.26 9.77 -11.40
CA GLU A 43 3.14 9.03 -12.01
C GLU A 43 2.74 7.75 -11.23
N MET A 44 2.77 7.81 -9.90
CA MET A 44 2.29 6.73 -9.04
C MET A 44 0.85 7.00 -8.61
N THR A 45 0.01 5.97 -8.68
CA THR A 45 -1.38 6.02 -8.17
C THR A 45 -1.45 5.20 -6.90
N VAL A 46 -1.57 5.86 -5.74
CA VAL A 46 -1.77 5.16 -4.47
C VAL A 46 -3.26 5.01 -4.21
N LEU A 47 -3.75 3.78 -4.06
CA LEU A 47 -5.14 3.54 -3.71
C LEU A 47 -5.42 4.11 -2.31
N PRO A 48 -6.57 4.79 -2.10
CA PRO A 48 -6.87 5.48 -0.85
C PRO A 48 -7.13 4.51 0.31
N GLU A 49 -7.61 3.31 0.00
CA GLU A 49 -7.88 2.24 0.95
C GLU A 49 -6.58 1.73 1.57
N ARG A 50 -6.55 1.64 2.90
CA ARG A 50 -5.42 1.13 3.66
C ARG A 50 -5.91 0.11 4.65
N VAL A 51 -5.25 -1.05 4.68
CA VAL A 51 -5.55 -2.10 5.66
C VAL A 51 -4.51 -2.04 6.77
N THR A 52 -4.97 -1.84 8.00
CA THR A 52 -4.11 -1.85 9.20
C THR A 52 -4.37 -3.12 10.00
N ILE A 53 -3.37 -3.98 10.07
CA ILE A 53 -3.37 -5.17 10.90
C ILE A 53 -2.75 -4.83 12.25
N LYS A 54 -3.44 -5.15 13.34
CA LYS A 54 -2.91 -5.01 14.71
C LYS A 54 -2.49 -6.40 15.21
N SER A 55 -1.22 -6.72 15.04
CA SER A 55 -0.60 -8.03 15.30
C SER A 55 -1.02 -9.12 14.30
N ALA A 56 -2.28 -9.57 14.33
CA ALA A 56 -2.76 -10.67 13.50
C ALA A 56 -4.04 -10.27 12.74
N LEU A 57 -4.19 -10.82 11.53
CA LEU A 57 -5.35 -10.58 10.69
C LEU A 57 -6.60 -11.20 11.33
N LYS A 58 -7.65 -10.39 11.48
CA LYS A 58 -8.94 -10.84 12.00
C LYS A 58 -9.90 -11.17 10.87
N SER A 59 -10.85 -12.08 11.13
CA SER A 59 -11.88 -12.47 10.16
C SER A 59 -12.67 -11.28 9.62
N ALA A 60 -12.95 -10.28 10.48
CA ALA A 60 -13.65 -9.05 10.11
C ALA A 60 -12.90 -8.22 9.05
N GLN A 61 -11.57 -8.32 9.00
CA GLN A 61 -10.73 -7.54 8.08
C GLN A 61 -10.55 -8.24 6.73
N ARG A 62 -11.07 -9.47 6.57
CA ARG A 62 -11.05 -10.18 5.28
C ARG A 62 -11.86 -9.45 4.22
N ALA A 63 -12.97 -8.81 4.61
CA ALA A 63 -13.78 -8.01 3.69
C ALA A 63 -13.01 -6.79 3.17
N GLU A 64 -12.26 -6.10 4.04
CA GLU A 64 -11.41 -4.97 3.66
C GLU A 64 -10.29 -5.41 2.70
N LEU A 65 -9.66 -6.57 2.95
CA LEU A 65 -8.66 -7.15 2.06
C LEU A 65 -9.26 -7.55 0.70
N GLN A 66 -10.47 -8.11 0.69
CA GLN A 66 -11.14 -8.48 -0.56
C GLN A 66 -11.47 -7.25 -1.39
N ALA A 67 -12.05 -6.21 -0.78
CA ALA A 67 -12.35 -4.95 -1.47
C ALA A 67 -11.09 -4.32 -2.08
N MET A 68 -9.97 -4.31 -1.33
CA MET A 68 -8.69 -3.84 -1.84
C MET A 68 -8.19 -4.69 -3.01
N ALA A 69 -8.30 -6.01 -2.93
CA ALA A 69 -7.90 -6.90 -4.03
C ALA A 69 -8.73 -6.65 -5.29
N ASP A 70 -10.04 -6.45 -5.14
CA ASP A 70 -10.95 -6.12 -6.24
C ASP A 70 -10.60 -4.75 -6.86
N ALA A 71 -10.27 -3.75 -6.04
CA ALA A 71 -9.82 -2.43 -6.51
C ALA A 71 -8.51 -2.50 -7.30
N ILE A 72 -7.54 -3.32 -6.85
CA ILE A 72 -6.30 -3.57 -7.59
C ILE A 72 -6.60 -4.26 -8.92
N ALA A 73 -7.44 -5.31 -8.91
CA ALA A 73 -7.79 -6.05 -10.12
C ALA A 73 -8.47 -5.14 -11.16
N ALA A 74 -9.42 -4.30 -10.73
CA ALA A 74 -10.07 -3.31 -11.59
C ALA A 74 -9.06 -2.32 -12.19
N SER A 75 -8.02 -1.91 -11.44
CA SER A 75 -7.00 -0.96 -11.91
C SER A 75 -6.05 -1.52 -12.98
N ILE A 76 -6.02 -2.85 -13.17
CA ILE A 76 -5.17 -3.52 -14.17
C ILE A 76 -5.97 -3.86 -15.44
N GLN A 77 -7.29 -4.00 -15.31
CA GLN A 77 -8.19 -4.34 -16.41
C GLN A 77 -8.65 -3.12 -17.23
N SER A 78 -8.33 -1.90 -16.79
CA SER A 78 -8.68 -0.63 -17.41
C SER A 78 -7.67 -0.16 -18.45
#